data_AF-A0A512LBL3-F1
#
_entry.id   AF-A0A512LBL3-F1
#
_cell.length_a   1.000
_cell.length_b   1.000
_cell.length_c   1.000
_cell.angle_alpha   90.00
_cell.angle_beta   90.00
_cell.angle_gamma   90.00
#
_symmetry.space_group_name_H-M   'P 1'
#
loop_
_entity.id
_entity.type
_entity.pdbx_description
1 polymer ?
#
loop_
_entity_poly.entity_id
_entity_poly.type
_entity_poly.pdbx_seq_one_letter_code
_entity_poly.pdbx_strand_id
1 'polypeptide(L)'
;MTLSVARNKRYEARKLLSNDVDPAMLKQVTKRASRVSAENSFEAIAREWYAKFSGEWVPSHGEKIIRRLERDLFPWIGKRPIAEITAPELLAVLRRIENRGALDTAHRAHQNCGQVFRYAIATGRAERDPSPDLRGALPPAGYSGSS
;
A
#
# COMPACT_ATOMS: atom_id res chain seq x y z
N MET A 1 -47.64 -24.16 -23.48
CA MET A 1 -46.20 -24.13 -23.13
C MET A 1 -46.02 -24.75 -21.76
N THR A 2 -45.28 -25.85 -21.65
CA THR A 2 -45.26 -26.71 -20.46
C THR A 2 -44.09 -26.34 -19.51
N LEU A 3 -44.21 -26.72 -18.23
CA LEU A 3 -43.19 -26.56 -17.16
C LEU A 3 -41.77 -27.03 -17.55
N SER A 4 -41.63 -27.79 -18.62
CA SER A 4 -40.36 -28.28 -19.16
C SER A 4 -39.45 -27.14 -19.65
N VAL A 5 -40.02 -26.08 -20.22
CA VAL A 5 -39.24 -24.95 -20.78
C VAL A 5 -38.60 -24.08 -19.68
N ALA A 6 -39.24 -23.98 -18.51
CA ALA A 6 -38.71 -23.22 -17.38
C ALA A 6 -37.54 -23.94 -16.66
N ARG A 7 -37.51 -25.28 -16.69
CA ARG A 7 -36.41 -26.07 -16.12
C ARG A 7 -35.15 -26.01 -16.99
N ASN A 8 -35.29 -26.05 -18.32
CA ASN A 8 -34.14 -26.00 -19.22
C ASN A 8 -33.39 -24.66 -19.17
N LYS A 9 -34.09 -23.52 -19.03
CA LYS A 9 -33.41 -22.22 -18.88
C LYS A 9 -32.62 -22.08 -17.57
N ARG A 10 -33.06 -22.71 -16.48
CA ARG A 10 -32.34 -22.73 -15.20
C ARG A 10 -31.10 -23.61 -15.25
N TYR A 11 -31.15 -24.69 -16.03
CA TYR A 11 -30.01 -25.58 -16.24
C TYR A 11 -28.95 -24.92 -17.12
N GLU A 12 -29.34 -24.30 -18.24
CA GLU A 12 -28.45 -23.55 -19.14
C GLU A 12 -27.76 -22.37 -18.44
N ALA A 13 -28.47 -21.59 -17.61
CA ALA A 13 -27.88 -20.49 -16.85
C ALA A 13 -26.90 -20.96 -15.75
N ARG A 14 -27.11 -22.14 -15.15
CA ARG A 14 -26.16 -22.75 -14.21
C ARG A 14 -24.95 -23.37 -14.91
N LYS A 15 -25.14 -23.91 -16.11
CA LYS A 15 -24.08 -24.52 -16.92
C LYS A 15 -23.09 -23.47 -17.45
N LEU A 16 -23.59 -22.28 -17.81
CA LEU A 16 -22.74 -21.12 -18.19
C LEU A 16 -21.99 -20.49 -17.00
N LEU A 17 -22.48 -20.65 -15.77
CA LEU A 17 -21.78 -20.24 -14.53
C LEU A 17 -20.80 -21.31 -14.02
N SER A 18 -20.84 -22.51 -14.60
CA SER A 18 -19.99 -23.66 -14.29
C SER A 18 -18.81 -23.74 -15.27
N ASN A 19 -18.17 -22.61 -15.55
CA ASN A 19 -16.79 -22.64 -16.03
C ASN A 19 -15.91 -23.06 -14.84
N ASP A 20 -15.93 -24.36 -14.55
CA ASP A 20 -14.92 -25.21 -13.90
C ASP A 20 -14.06 -24.67 -12.74
N VAL A 21 -14.52 -23.65 -12.01
CA VAL A 21 -13.83 -23.15 -10.83
C VAL A 21 -14.69 -23.39 -9.60
N ASP A 22 -14.24 -24.33 -8.76
CA ASP A 22 -14.84 -24.63 -7.47
C ASP A 22 -14.89 -23.36 -6.58
N PRO A 23 -16.09 -22.90 -6.15
CA PRO A 23 -16.24 -21.76 -5.25
C PRO A 23 -15.46 -21.88 -3.93
N ALA A 24 -15.23 -23.11 -3.45
CA ALA A 24 -14.41 -23.36 -2.27
C ALA A 24 -12.91 -23.10 -2.54
N MET A 25 -12.42 -23.50 -3.71
CA MET A 25 -11.06 -23.19 -4.17
C MET A 25 -10.86 -21.68 -4.36
N LEU A 26 -11.84 -20.97 -4.95
CA LEU A 26 -11.79 -19.50 -5.05
C LEU A 26 -11.72 -18.83 -3.68
N LYS A 27 -12.54 -19.28 -2.71
CA LYS A 27 -12.51 -18.77 -1.33
C LYS A 27 -11.17 -19.06 -0.64
N GLN A 28 -10.57 -20.22 -0.87
CA GLN A 28 -9.27 -20.57 -0.28
C GLN A 28 -8.12 -19.77 -0.91
N VAL A 29 -8.11 -19.61 -2.23
CA VAL A 29 -7.13 -18.80 -2.96
C VAL A 29 -7.24 -17.33 -2.56
N THR A 30 -8.43 -16.76 -2.53
CA THR A 30 -8.64 -15.37 -2.07
C THR A 30 -8.22 -15.16 -0.63
N LYS A 31 -8.51 -16.12 0.28
CA LYS A 31 -8.06 -16.04 1.68
C LYS A 31 -6.54 -16.16 1.83
N ARG A 32 -5.88 -16.98 1.01
CA ARG A 32 -4.41 -17.06 0.99
C ARG A 32 -3.80 -15.78 0.42
N ALA A 33 -4.34 -15.28 -0.68
CA ALA A 33 -3.91 -14.04 -1.31
C ALA A 33 -4.08 -12.84 -0.38
N SER A 34 -5.19 -12.74 0.35
CA SER A 34 -5.41 -11.67 1.33
C SER A 34 -4.45 -11.74 2.51
N ARG A 35 -4.09 -12.95 2.99
CA ARG A 35 -3.10 -13.11 4.05
C ARG A 35 -1.70 -12.68 3.58
N VAL A 36 -1.27 -13.14 2.41
CA VAL A 36 0.02 -12.74 1.82
C VAL A 36 0.06 -11.24 1.54
N SER A 37 -1.04 -10.67 1.08
CA SER A 37 -1.20 -9.22 0.88
C SER A 37 -1.10 -8.44 2.19
N ALA A 38 -1.65 -8.95 3.30
CA ALA A 38 -1.53 -8.32 4.61
C ALA A 38 -0.10 -8.40 5.16
N GLU A 39 0.57 -9.55 5.02
CA GLU A 39 1.97 -9.77 5.40
C GLU A 39 2.93 -8.88 4.59
N ASN A 40 2.62 -8.64 3.31
CA ASN A 40 3.39 -7.76 2.42
C ASN A 40 2.77 -6.35 2.28
N SER A 41 1.96 -5.93 3.26
CA SER A 41 1.42 -4.57 3.28
C SER A 41 2.49 -3.54 3.60
N PHE A 42 2.34 -2.30 3.14
CA PHE A 42 3.31 -1.24 3.41
C PHE A 42 3.59 -1.05 4.89
N GLU A 43 2.56 -1.11 5.74
CA GLU A 43 2.72 -1.01 7.19
C GLU A 43 3.52 -2.18 7.76
N ALA A 44 3.21 -3.42 7.36
CA ALA A 44 3.95 -4.59 7.83
C ALA A 44 5.45 -4.47 7.50
N ILE A 45 5.77 -4.09 6.26
CA ILE A 45 7.15 -3.93 5.81
C ILE A 45 7.83 -2.73 6.47
N ALA A 46 7.13 -1.63 6.66
CA ALA A 46 7.65 -0.46 7.35
C ALA A 46 7.98 -0.76 8.83
N ARG A 47 7.15 -1.55 9.52
CA ARG A 47 7.41 -1.98 10.90
C ARG A 47 8.56 -2.97 10.99
N GLU A 48 8.67 -3.91 10.06
CA GLU A 48 9.80 -4.84 9.96
C GLU A 48 11.12 -4.07 9.73
N TRP A 49 11.11 -3.14 8.77
CA TRP A 49 12.24 -2.23 8.51
C TRP A 49 12.60 -1.44 9.76
N TYR A 50 11.62 -0.81 10.41
CA TYR A 50 11.84 -0.04 11.63
C TYR A 50 12.49 -0.88 12.73
N ALA A 51 11.96 -2.08 13.02
CA ALA A 51 12.50 -2.97 14.04
C ALA A 51 13.96 -3.39 13.74
N LYS A 52 14.30 -3.59 12.46
CA LYS A 52 15.65 -3.99 12.04
C LYS A 52 16.69 -2.88 12.20
N PHE A 53 16.35 -1.65 11.84
CA PHE A 53 17.34 -0.55 11.79
C PHE A 53 17.29 0.41 12.98
N SER A 54 16.18 0.45 13.74
CA SER A 54 16.03 1.40 14.85
C SER A 54 17.01 1.19 16.01
N GLY A 55 17.59 0.01 16.15
CA GLY A 55 18.62 -0.27 17.18
C GLY A 55 19.91 0.53 17.00
N GLU A 56 20.21 1.00 15.79
CA GLU A 56 21.38 1.83 15.49
C GLU A 56 21.09 3.34 15.64
N TRP A 57 19.82 3.71 15.83
CA TRP A 57 19.41 5.11 15.91
C TRP A 57 19.33 5.57 17.36
N VAL A 58 19.52 6.88 17.56
CA VAL A 58 19.12 7.50 18.83
C VAL A 58 17.62 7.24 19.05
N PRO A 59 17.17 6.78 20.23
CA PRO A 59 15.78 6.36 20.45
C PRO A 59 14.74 7.41 20.05
N SER A 60 15.01 8.68 20.35
CA SER A 60 14.14 9.81 19.99
C SER A 60 14.04 10.06 18.48
N HIS A 61 15.04 9.64 17.70
CA HIS A 61 15.01 9.70 16.25
C HIS A 61 14.10 8.60 15.68
N GLY A 62 14.27 7.36 16.15
CA GLY A 62 13.40 6.25 15.75
C GLY A 62 11.93 6.53 16.08
N GLU A 63 11.65 7.00 17.30
CA GLU A 63 10.30 7.33 17.71
C GLU A 63 9.64 8.40 16.79
N LYS A 64 10.40 9.42 16.37
CA LYS A 64 9.91 10.42 15.41
C LYS A 64 9.60 9.82 14.03
N ILE A 65 10.37 8.82 13.58
CA ILE A 65 10.12 8.14 12.31
C ILE A 65 8.84 7.33 12.40
N ILE A 66 8.73 6.41 13.37
CA ILE A 66 7.56 5.51 13.44
C ILE A 66 6.27 6.29 13.67
N ARG A 67 6.27 7.31 14.54
CA ARG A 67 5.10 8.18 14.76
C ARG A 67 4.67 8.91 13.49
N ARG A 68 5.61 9.34 12.64
CA ARG A 68 5.30 9.95 11.34
C ARG A 68 4.62 8.94 10.43
N LEU A 69 5.17 7.73 10.32
CA LEU A 69 4.59 6.66 9.49
C LEU A 69 3.16 6.32 9.96
N GLU A 70 2.96 6.16 11.26
CA GLU A 70 1.67 5.83 11.87
C GLU A 70 0.61 6.90 11.69
N ARG A 71 0.98 8.18 11.82
CA ARG A 71 0.03 9.29 11.70
C ARG A 71 -0.26 9.64 10.23
N ASP A 72 0.78 9.62 9.40
CA ASP A 72 0.74 10.30 8.11
C ASP A 72 0.68 9.35 6.91
N LEU A 73 1.09 8.09 7.05
CA LEU A 73 1.13 7.14 5.93
C LEU A 73 0.22 5.93 6.14
N PHE A 74 0.31 5.24 7.28
CA PHE A 74 -0.42 3.99 7.53
C PHE A 74 -1.94 4.12 7.38
N PRO A 75 -2.59 5.24 7.80
CA PRO A 75 -4.03 5.40 7.61
C PRO A 75 -4.46 5.41 6.15
N TRP A 76 -3.55 5.73 5.23
CA TRP A 76 -3.88 5.93 3.81
C TRP A 76 -3.39 4.80 2.91
N ILE A 77 -2.17 4.31 3.14
CA ILE A 77 -1.53 3.29 2.30
C ILE A 77 -1.03 2.08 3.10
N GLY A 78 -1.16 2.07 4.44
CA GLY A 78 -0.58 1.04 5.29
C GLY A 78 -1.02 -0.38 4.95
N LYS A 79 -2.31 -0.55 4.61
CA LYS A 79 -2.90 -1.85 4.24
C LYS A 79 -2.65 -2.25 2.78
N ARG A 80 -2.09 -1.37 1.95
CA ARG A 80 -1.87 -1.65 0.53
C ARG A 80 -0.66 -2.58 0.39
N PRO A 81 -0.71 -3.61 -0.47
CA PRO A 81 0.46 -4.41 -0.81
C PRO A 81 1.58 -3.49 -1.30
N ILE A 82 2.78 -3.61 -0.73
CA ILE A 82 3.87 -2.69 -1.05
C ILE A 82 4.26 -2.72 -2.53
N ALA A 83 4.17 -3.88 -3.18
CA ALA A 83 4.44 -4.06 -4.61
C ALA A 83 3.42 -3.36 -5.52
N GLU A 84 2.22 -3.05 -5.03
CA GLU A 84 1.15 -2.42 -5.81
C GLU A 84 1.08 -0.90 -5.63
N ILE A 85 1.87 -0.32 -4.72
CA ILE A 85 1.81 1.12 -4.46
C ILE A 85 2.45 1.87 -5.62
N THR A 86 1.67 2.77 -6.20
CA THR A 86 2.08 3.56 -7.36
C THR A 86 2.62 4.94 -6.95
N ALA A 87 3.39 5.57 -7.84
CA ALA A 87 3.88 6.94 -7.62
C ALA A 87 2.73 7.96 -7.39
N PRO A 88 1.62 7.96 -8.17
CA PRO A 88 0.48 8.85 -7.91
C PRO A 88 -0.18 8.61 -6.56
N GLU A 89 -0.33 7.35 -6.14
CA GLU A 89 -0.90 6.98 -4.84
C GLU A 89 -0.04 7.51 -3.70
N LEU A 90 1.28 7.30 -3.78
CA LEU A 90 2.24 7.83 -2.80
C LEU A 90 2.22 9.37 -2.77
N LEU A 91 2.23 10.03 -3.93
CA LEU A 91 2.17 11.49 -4.04
C LEU A 91 0.91 12.06 -3.39
N ALA A 92 -0.24 11.41 -3.58
CA ALA A 92 -1.50 11.86 -2.97
C ALA A 92 -1.41 11.86 -1.43
N VAL A 93 -0.75 10.86 -0.83
CA VAL A 93 -0.52 10.83 0.62
C VAL A 93 0.41 11.97 1.06
N LEU A 94 1.51 12.19 0.34
CA LEU A 94 2.47 13.25 0.66
C LEU A 94 1.84 14.64 0.58
N ARG A 95 1.00 14.88 -0.44
CA ARG A 95 0.23 16.12 -0.59
C ARG A 95 -0.78 16.33 0.54
N ARG A 96 -1.34 15.27 1.14
CA ARG A 96 -2.16 15.43 2.37
C ARG A 96 -1.36 15.98 3.53
N ILE A 97 -0.09 15.61 3.65
CA ILE A 97 0.80 16.12 4.69
C ILE A 97 1.11 17.59 4.43
N GLU A 98 1.48 17.91 3.20
CA GLU A 98 1.73 19.26 2.70
C GLU A 98 0.54 20.20 2.93
N ASN A 99 -0.67 19.78 2.53
CA ASN A 99 -1.90 20.59 2.62
C ASN A 99 -2.28 20.95 4.07
N ARG A 100 -1.70 20.29 5.08
CA ARG A 100 -1.85 20.65 6.51
C ARG A 100 -0.82 21.69 6.96
N GLY A 101 -0.02 22.24 6.04
CA GLY A 101 1.08 23.16 6.33
C GLY A 101 2.37 22.49 6.80
N ALA A 102 2.47 21.15 6.74
CA ALA A 102 3.58 20.39 7.29
C ALA A 102 4.59 19.96 6.22
N LEU A 103 5.12 20.91 5.43
CA LEU A 103 5.97 20.62 4.27
C LEU A 103 7.24 19.84 4.62
N ASP A 104 7.96 20.22 5.69
CA ASP A 104 9.11 19.44 6.17
C ASP A 104 8.75 18.01 6.56
N THR A 105 7.54 17.82 7.10
CA THR A 105 7.05 16.47 7.43
C THR A 105 6.77 15.68 6.16
N ALA A 106 6.25 16.31 5.10
CA ALA A 106 6.02 15.67 3.81
C ALA A 106 7.34 15.18 3.18
N HIS A 107 8.37 16.02 3.15
CA HIS A 107 9.71 15.65 2.66
C HIS A 107 10.32 14.50 3.47
N ARG A 108 10.23 14.56 4.80
CA ARG A 108 10.74 13.47 5.65
C ARG A 108 9.95 12.18 5.47
N ALA A 109 8.62 12.26 5.31
CA ALA A 109 7.79 11.09 5.03
C ALA A 109 8.16 10.46 3.68
N HIS A 110 8.38 11.28 2.65
CA HIS A 110 8.86 10.83 1.33
C HIS A 110 10.20 10.08 1.43
N GLN A 111 11.16 10.64 2.18
CA GLN A 111 12.44 9.98 2.43
C GLN A 111 12.27 8.63 3.14
N ASN A 112 11.41 8.56 4.17
CA ASN A 112 11.13 7.31 4.88
C ASN A 112 10.44 6.28 3.97
N CYS A 113 9.51 6.69 3.11
CA CYS A 113 8.90 5.81 2.11
C CYS A 113 9.98 5.16 1.23
N GLY A 114 10.90 5.96 0.68
CA GLY A 114 11.99 5.41 -0.14
C GLY A 114 12.90 4.44 0.61
N GLN A 115 13.09 4.61 1.93
CA GLN A 115 13.81 3.63 2.75
C GLN A 115 13.04 2.32 2.87
N VAL A 116 11.73 2.39 3.13
CA VAL A 116 10.85 1.22 3.24
C VAL A 116 10.76 0.46 1.91
N PHE A 117 10.59 1.17 0.78
CA PHE A 117 10.57 0.52 -0.55
C PHE A 117 11.89 -0.16 -0.88
N ARG A 118 13.03 0.49 -0.63
CA ARG A 118 14.35 -0.15 -0.82
C ARG A 118 14.53 -1.39 0.06
N TYR A 119 14.02 -1.36 1.28
CA TYR A 119 14.00 -2.55 2.14
C TYR A 119 13.11 -3.67 1.58
N ALA A 120 11.93 -3.33 1.07
CA ALA A 120 11.03 -4.28 0.42
C ALA A 120 11.68 -4.95 -0.80
N ILE A 121 12.40 -4.17 -1.62
CA ILE A 121 13.16 -4.69 -2.77
C ILE A 121 14.26 -5.63 -2.31
N ALA A 122 15.07 -5.22 -1.34
CA ALA A 122 16.16 -6.03 -0.81
C ALA A 122 15.68 -7.36 -0.19
N THR A 123 14.42 -7.44 0.22
CA THR A 123 13.79 -8.65 0.78
C THR A 123 12.87 -9.39 -0.19
N GLY A 124 12.84 -9.00 -1.48
CA GLY A 124 12.08 -9.68 -2.53
C GLY A 124 10.57 -9.47 -2.48
N ARG A 125 10.09 -8.41 -1.82
CA ARG A 125 8.66 -8.11 -1.62
C ARG A 125 8.12 -7.00 -2.53
N ALA A 126 9.01 -6.30 -3.21
CA ALA A 126 8.70 -5.34 -4.26
C ALA A 126 9.80 -5.37 -5.33
N GLU A 127 9.48 -4.98 -6.55
CA GLU A 127 10.46 -4.90 -7.64
C GLU A 127 10.95 -3.47 -7.89
N ARG A 128 10.21 -2.47 -7.41
CA ARG A 128 10.46 -1.05 -7.70
C ARG A 128 10.15 -0.14 -6.51
N ASP A 129 10.93 0.92 -6.39
CA ASP A 129 10.67 2.05 -5.50
C ASP A 129 10.08 3.19 -6.33
N PRO A 130 8.81 3.60 -6.10
CA PRO A 130 8.19 4.73 -6.79
C PRO A 130 8.61 6.09 -6.22
N SER A 131 9.29 6.15 -5.08
CA SER A 131 9.66 7.42 -4.43
C SER A 131 10.60 8.31 -5.26
N PRO A 132 11.58 7.79 -6.05
CA PRO A 132 12.47 8.64 -6.85
C PRO A 132 11.74 9.45 -7.92
N ASP A 133 10.63 8.95 -8.47
CA ASP A 133 9.82 9.64 -9.49
C ASP A 133 9.15 10.91 -8.94
N LEU A 134 9.04 11.01 -7.62
CA LEU A 134 8.36 12.12 -6.95
C LEU A 134 9.33 13.26 -6.58
N ARG A 135 10.60 13.17 -6.97
CA ARG A 135 11.56 14.28 -6.77
C ARG A 135 11.07 15.51 -7.51
N GLY A 136 10.92 16.62 -6.79
CA GLY A 136 10.38 17.88 -7.32
C GLY A 136 8.86 17.94 -7.42
N ALA A 137 8.13 16.87 -7.07
CA ALA A 137 6.67 16.87 -7.06
C ALA A 137 6.07 17.53 -5.81
N LEU A 138 6.88 17.70 -4.75
CA LEU A 138 6.57 18.54 -3.58
C LEU A 138 7.32 19.88 -3.71
N PRO A 139 6.72 21.01 -3.29
CA PRO A 139 7.41 22.29 -3.24
C PRO A 139 8.69 22.22 -2.39
N PRO A 140 9.73 23.02 -2.70
CA PRO A 140 10.93 23.11 -1.86
C PRO A 140 10.59 23.54 -0.43
N ALA A 141 11.23 22.94 0.57
CA ALA A 141 11.14 23.37 1.97
C ALA A 141 11.70 24.80 2.09
N GLY A 142 10.82 25.80 2.08
CA GLY A 142 11.20 27.22 1.97
C GLY A 142 10.31 28.01 1.02
N TYR A 143 9.44 27.36 0.25
CA TYR A 143 8.42 28.06 -0.53
C TYR A 143 7.31 28.59 0.39
N SER A 144 7.50 29.79 0.94
CA SER A 144 6.40 30.58 1.48
C SER A 144 5.56 31.05 0.30
N GLY A 145 4.46 30.35 0.02
CA GLY A 145 3.48 30.78 -0.97
C GLY A 145 2.89 32.13 -0.54
N SER A 146 3.48 33.22 -0.99
CA SER A 146 2.85 34.52 -1.06
C SER A 146 1.74 34.44 -2.11
N SER A 147 0.51 34.26 -1.67
CA SER A 147 -0.73 34.62 -2.38
C SER A 147 -1.88 34.66 -1.38
#